data_AF-A0A176RV85-F1
#
_entry.id   AF-A0A176RV85-F1
#
_cell.length_a   1.000
_cell.length_b   1.000
_cell.length_c   1.000
_cell.angle_alpha   90.00
_cell.angle_beta   90.00
_cell.angle_gamma   90.00
#
_symmetry.space_group_name_H-M   'P 1'
#
loop_
_entity.id
_entity.type
_entity.pdbx_description
1 polymer ?
#
loop_
_entity_poly.entity_id
_entity_poly.type
_entity_poly.pdbx_seq_one_letter_code
_entity_poly.pdbx_strand_id
1 'polypeptide(L)'
;MILKWAFWIAAPYFEAKSSFTLIIMLFGYSMQIFADFAGYSLIAIGVAALFGYKLPKNFNYPYISSSITEFWRRWHISLSSWLKEYLYISLLGGNRKGNIRTYINLIIVMFLGGLWHGAALSYGVWGLWHGIGLAIERKFSKTRGVNKNFSLILTSLRIALVFSFVSFGWLLFKLTNIQEAVHYLIAIKENINIGHSYVVIINIAVYSLPVVLYHILYLGKKNNINIVNTILKHDYAIYATMIIMLLINGGIPGDFVYFQF
;
A
#
# COMPACT_ATOMS: atom_id res chain seq x y z
N MET A 1 16.31 -0.28 -18.86
CA MET A 1 16.64 1.01 -18.20
C MET A 1 15.41 1.74 -17.60
N ILE A 2 14.18 1.35 -17.96
CA ILE A 2 12.95 2.12 -17.70
C ILE A 2 12.26 1.74 -16.35
N LEU A 3 12.75 0.77 -15.59
CA LEU A 3 12.12 0.31 -14.33
C LEU A 3 12.72 0.89 -13.05
N LYS A 4 13.74 1.75 -13.15
CA LYS A 4 14.50 2.21 -11.97
C LYS A 4 13.80 3.29 -11.14
N TRP A 5 12.50 3.59 -11.25
CA TRP A 5 11.89 4.73 -10.51
C TRP A 5 11.98 4.59 -8.97
N ALA A 6 11.90 3.37 -8.44
CA ALA A 6 12.13 3.08 -7.03
C ALA A 6 13.56 3.37 -6.56
N PHE A 7 14.55 3.38 -7.47
CA PHE A 7 15.93 3.78 -7.18
C PHE A 7 16.05 5.30 -6.97
N TRP A 8 15.17 6.11 -7.55
CA TRP A 8 15.26 7.58 -7.41
C TRP A 8 14.78 8.07 -6.04
N ILE A 9 14.07 7.24 -5.26
CA ILE A 9 13.69 7.57 -3.88
C ILE A 9 14.89 7.46 -2.92
N ALA A 10 15.97 6.77 -3.32
CA ALA A 10 17.19 6.67 -2.52
C ALA A 10 18.06 7.93 -2.65
N ALA A 11 18.77 8.29 -1.58
CA ALA A 11 19.77 9.36 -1.61
C ALA A 11 20.92 9.00 -2.58
N PRO A 12 21.48 9.97 -3.33
CA PRO A 12 21.18 11.41 -3.34
C PRO A 12 20.14 11.82 -4.40
N TYR A 13 19.52 10.87 -5.12
CA TYR A 13 18.74 11.17 -6.32
C TYR A 13 17.47 11.99 -6.07
N PHE A 14 16.86 11.85 -4.90
CA PHE A 14 15.65 12.59 -4.54
C PHE A 14 15.93 14.07 -4.22
N GLU A 15 17.15 14.41 -3.79
CA GLU A 15 17.50 15.78 -3.38
C GLU A 15 17.42 16.78 -4.54
N ALA A 16 17.67 16.31 -5.76
CA ALA A 16 17.58 17.14 -6.97
C ALA A 16 16.17 17.18 -7.60
N LYS A 17 15.14 16.64 -6.93
CA LYS A 17 13.78 16.57 -7.46
C LYS A 17 12.86 17.58 -6.81
N SER A 18 11.99 18.17 -7.62
CA SER A 18 10.92 19.06 -7.14
C SER A 18 9.97 18.38 -6.15
N SER A 19 9.41 19.15 -5.23
CA SER A 19 8.41 18.68 -4.25
C SER A 19 7.28 17.86 -4.87
N PHE A 20 6.77 18.32 -6.02
CA PHE A 20 5.70 17.63 -6.74
C PHE A 20 6.16 16.26 -7.29
N THR A 21 7.37 16.20 -7.85
CA THR A 21 7.95 14.93 -8.33
C THR A 21 8.16 13.95 -7.17
N LEU A 22 8.59 14.43 -6.01
CA LEU A 22 8.79 13.60 -4.81
C LEU A 22 7.49 12.97 -4.29
N ILE A 23 6.38 13.72 -4.27
CA ILE A 23 5.08 13.19 -3.87
C ILE A 23 4.59 12.13 -4.88
N ILE A 24 4.75 12.40 -6.18
CA ILE A 24 4.37 11.45 -7.23
C ILE A 24 5.22 10.18 -7.15
N MET A 25 6.51 10.31 -6.88
CA MET A 25 7.40 9.16 -6.66
C MET A 25 6.95 8.32 -5.46
N LEU A 26 6.58 8.96 -4.35
CA LEU A 26 6.07 8.25 -3.17
C LEU A 26 4.78 7.48 -3.49
N PHE A 27 3.83 8.10 -4.17
CA PHE A 27 2.59 7.43 -4.57
C PHE A 27 2.81 6.34 -5.61
N GLY A 28 3.72 6.55 -6.56
CA GLY A 28 4.15 5.55 -7.52
C GLY A 28 4.77 4.35 -6.84
N TYR A 29 5.60 4.57 -5.81
CA TYR A 29 6.18 3.50 -5.01
C TYR A 29 5.14 2.70 -4.24
N SER A 30 4.12 3.36 -3.66
CA SER A 30 2.97 2.64 -3.08
C SER A 30 2.35 1.71 -4.11
N MET A 31 2.00 2.21 -5.31
CA MET A 31 1.40 1.40 -6.36
C MET A 31 2.31 0.25 -6.81
N GLN A 32 3.62 0.49 -6.88
CA GLN A 32 4.61 -0.52 -7.21
C GLN A 32 4.65 -1.64 -6.17
N ILE A 33 4.78 -1.33 -4.87
CA ILE A 33 4.78 -2.37 -3.82
C ILE A 33 3.52 -3.22 -3.92
N PHE A 34 2.36 -2.58 -4.13
CA PHE A 34 1.12 -3.32 -4.30
C PHE A 34 1.13 -4.22 -5.53
N ALA A 35 1.57 -3.72 -6.69
CA ALA A 35 1.62 -4.50 -7.91
C ALA A 35 2.54 -5.72 -7.76
N ASP A 36 3.71 -5.52 -7.16
CA ASP A 36 4.69 -6.58 -6.93
C ASP A 36 4.14 -7.65 -5.97
N PHE A 37 3.62 -7.23 -4.81
CA PHE A 37 3.10 -8.17 -3.81
C PHE A 37 1.81 -8.86 -4.23
N ALA A 38 0.87 -8.12 -4.81
CA ALA A 38 -0.39 -8.67 -5.26
C ALA A 38 -0.18 -9.59 -6.47
N GLY A 39 0.68 -9.20 -7.41
CA GLY A 39 1.07 -10.02 -8.55
C GLY A 39 1.70 -11.34 -8.11
N TYR A 40 2.72 -11.28 -7.24
CA TYR A 40 3.35 -12.47 -6.67
C TYR A 40 2.34 -13.38 -5.94
N SER A 41 1.48 -12.80 -5.09
CA SER A 41 0.46 -13.55 -4.35
C SER A 41 -0.55 -14.23 -5.30
N LEU A 42 -0.93 -13.58 -6.40
CA LEU A 42 -1.83 -14.16 -7.40
C LEU A 42 -1.19 -15.30 -8.17
N ILE A 43 0.09 -15.18 -8.52
CA ILE A 43 0.86 -16.28 -9.14
C ILE A 43 0.89 -17.48 -8.18
N ALA A 44 1.19 -17.26 -6.90
CA ALA A 44 1.19 -18.34 -5.90
C ALA A 44 -0.19 -19.01 -5.74
N ILE A 45 -1.28 -18.23 -5.73
CA ILE A 45 -2.65 -18.77 -5.70
C ILE A 45 -2.95 -19.58 -6.97
N GLY A 46 -2.55 -19.08 -8.14
CA GLY A 46 -2.75 -19.77 -9.42
C GLY A 46 -2.00 -21.10 -9.49
N VAL A 47 -0.73 -21.11 -9.08
CA VAL A 47 0.07 -22.35 -8.99
C VAL A 47 -0.53 -23.32 -7.98
N ALA A 48 -0.91 -22.86 -6.79
CA ALA A 48 -1.57 -23.71 -5.80
C ALA A 48 -2.87 -24.35 -6.32
N ALA A 49 -3.64 -23.61 -7.11
CA ALA A 49 -4.87 -24.12 -7.74
C ALA A 49 -4.58 -25.24 -8.77
N LEU A 50 -3.45 -25.20 -9.48
CA LEU A 50 -3.03 -26.29 -10.38
C LEU A 50 -2.74 -27.59 -9.61
N PHE A 51 -2.27 -27.50 -8.37
CA PHE A 51 -2.05 -28.62 -7.47
C PHE A 51 -3.30 -29.00 -6.64
N GLY A 52 -4.46 -28.38 -6.90
CA GLY A 52 -5.72 -28.66 -6.21
C GLY A 52 -5.89 -27.96 -4.86
N TYR A 53 -4.96 -27.09 -4.45
CA TYR A 53 -5.06 -26.31 -3.21
C TYR A 53 -5.81 -24.99 -3.44
N LYS A 54 -6.71 -24.64 -2.50
CA LYS A 54 -7.42 -23.36 -2.50
C LYS A 54 -6.84 -22.43 -1.44
N LEU A 55 -5.94 -21.54 -1.86
CA LEU A 55 -5.38 -20.52 -0.98
C LEU A 55 -6.29 -19.28 -0.89
N PRO A 56 -6.39 -18.63 0.29
CA PRO A 56 -7.14 -17.39 0.44
C PRO A 56 -6.46 -16.23 -0.30
N LYS A 57 -7.26 -15.25 -0.73
CA LYS A 57 -6.73 -14.01 -1.35
C LYS A 57 -5.98 -13.19 -0.32
N ASN A 58 -4.79 -12.73 -0.67
CA ASN A 58 -3.96 -11.92 0.23
C ASN A 58 -4.25 -10.41 0.13
N PHE A 59 -4.74 -9.93 -1.02
CA PHE A 59 -5.07 -8.53 -1.24
C PHE A 59 -6.49 -8.36 -1.78
N ASN A 60 -7.20 -7.35 -1.29
CA ASN A 60 -8.57 -7.06 -1.71
C ASN A 60 -8.81 -5.55 -1.87
N TYR A 61 -8.30 -4.95 -2.96
CA TYR A 61 -8.43 -3.53 -3.29
C TYR A 61 -8.16 -2.59 -2.09
N PRO A 62 -6.94 -2.63 -1.52
CA PRO A 62 -6.62 -1.91 -0.29
C PRO A 62 -6.62 -0.39 -0.47
N TYR A 63 -6.32 0.15 -1.65
CA TYR A 63 -6.20 1.60 -1.85
C TYR A 63 -7.52 2.37 -1.99
N ILE A 64 -8.65 1.67 -2.00
CA ILE A 64 -9.99 2.28 -1.92
C ILE A 64 -10.56 2.22 -0.50
N SER A 65 -9.71 2.00 0.51
CA SER A 65 -10.13 1.88 1.91
C SER A 65 -10.40 3.26 2.50
N SER A 66 -11.53 3.41 3.18
CA SER A 66 -11.98 4.66 3.80
C SER A 66 -11.56 4.81 5.27
N SER A 67 -10.88 3.78 5.79
CA SER A 67 -10.35 3.68 7.15
C SER A 67 -9.04 2.88 7.16
N ILE A 68 -8.17 3.15 8.15
CA ILE A 68 -6.89 2.44 8.33
C ILE A 68 -7.17 0.97 8.70
N THR A 69 -8.22 0.73 9.49
CA THR A 69 -8.69 -0.61 9.83
C THR A 69 -9.17 -1.39 8.60
N GLU A 70 -9.92 -0.74 7.69
CA GLU A 70 -10.34 -1.35 6.43
C GLU A 70 -9.14 -1.65 5.52
N PHE A 71 -8.13 -0.76 5.49
CA PHE A 71 -6.90 -0.98 4.77
C PHE A 71 -6.20 -2.27 5.24
N TRP A 72 -5.97 -2.45 6.54
CA TRP A 72 -5.34 -3.66 7.09
C TRP A 72 -6.17 -4.94 6.94
N ARG A 73 -7.50 -4.83 6.80
CA ARG A 73 -8.36 -5.97 6.44
C ARG A 73 -8.30 -6.36 4.97
N ARG A 74 -7.71 -5.50 4.12
CA ARG A 74 -7.60 -5.68 2.67
C ARG A 74 -6.16 -5.83 2.19
N TRP A 75 -5.20 -5.44 3.02
CA TRP A 75 -3.77 -5.53 2.78
C TRP A 75 -3.18 -6.73 3.52
N HIS A 76 -2.43 -7.57 2.79
CA HIS A 76 -1.72 -8.75 3.30
C HIS A 76 -2.55 -9.58 4.31
N ILE A 77 -3.75 -10.00 3.88
CA ILE A 77 -4.79 -10.63 4.70
C ILE A 77 -4.28 -11.84 5.49
N SER A 78 -3.35 -12.63 4.93
CA SER A 78 -2.78 -13.78 5.64
C SER A 78 -1.96 -13.35 6.86
N LEU A 79 -1.03 -12.39 6.68
CA LEU A 79 -0.19 -11.84 7.76
C LEU A 79 -1.04 -11.06 8.77
N SER A 80 -1.95 -10.21 8.29
CA SER A 80 -2.87 -9.45 9.14
C SER A 80 -3.73 -10.36 10.02
N SER A 81 -4.21 -11.48 9.47
CA SER A 81 -4.95 -12.49 10.24
C SER A 81 -4.05 -13.19 11.26
N TRP A 82 -2.83 -13.56 10.87
CA TRP A 82 -1.87 -14.20 11.77
C TRP A 82 -1.49 -13.30 12.95
N LEU A 83 -1.13 -12.04 12.69
CA LEU A 83 -0.84 -11.04 13.74
C LEU A 83 -2.03 -10.84 14.68
N LYS A 84 -3.24 -10.82 14.13
CA LYS A 84 -4.47 -10.68 14.93
C LYS A 84 -4.72 -11.91 15.81
N GLU A 85 -4.63 -13.10 15.26
CA GLU A 85 -4.99 -14.34 15.96
C GLU A 85 -3.92 -14.75 16.97
N TYR A 86 -2.65 -14.74 16.57
CA TYR A 86 -1.56 -15.23 17.40
C TYR A 86 -0.99 -14.17 18.36
N LEU A 87 -0.77 -12.93 17.91
CA LEU A 87 -0.24 -11.89 18.80
C LEU A 87 -1.36 -11.17 19.55
N TYR A 88 -2.31 -10.60 18.84
CA TYR A 88 -3.29 -9.70 19.47
C TYR A 88 -4.30 -10.45 20.36
N ILE A 89 -4.90 -11.53 19.86
CA ILE A 89 -5.90 -12.30 20.61
C ILE A 89 -5.21 -13.26 21.59
N SER A 90 -4.27 -14.08 21.11
CA SER A 90 -3.71 -15.18 21.91
C SER A 90 -2.67 -14.71 22.94
N LEU A 91 -1.71 -13.86 22.54
CA LEU A 91 -0.66 -13.38 23.47
C LEU A 91 -1.13 -12.23 24.36
N LEU A 92 -1.84 -11.25 23.80
CA LEU A 92 -2.18 -10.00 24.50
C LEU A 92 -3.61 -9.98 25.09
N GLY A 93 -4.39 -11.04 24.88
CA GLY A 93 -5.73 -11.21 25.46
C GLY A 93 -6.83 -10.34 24.82
N GLY A 94 -6.56 -9.76 23.65
CA GLY A 94 -7.51 -8.96 22.87
C GLY A 94 -8.06 -7.73 23.63
N ASN A 95 -9.38 -7.54 23.57
CA ASN A 95 -10.07 -6.39 24.19
C ASN A 95 -10.47 -6.60 25.66
N ARG A 96 -10.12 -7.75 26.27
CA ARG A 96 -10.70 -8.19 27.56
C ARG A 96 -10.23 -7.36 28.77
N LYS A 97 -9.10 -6.66 28.67
CA LYS A 97 -8.47 -5.95 29.80
C LYS A 97 -8.64 -4.40 29.73
N GLY A 98 -9.66 -3.91 29.04
CA GLY A 98 -10.03 -2.49 29.03
C GLY A 98 -9.50 -1.68 27.83
N ASN A 99 -9.97 -0.44 27.73
CA ASN A 99 -9.74 0.42 26.56
C ASN A 99 -8.27 0.83 26.40
N ILE A 100 -7.57 1.18 27.48
CA ILE A 100 -6.15 1.61 27.42
C ILE A 100 -5.25 0.46 26.97
N ARG A 101 -5.40 -0.72 27.59
CA ARG A 101 -4.65 -1.93 27.19
C ARG A 101 -4.90 -2.30 25.74
N THR A 102 -6.11 -2.08 25.24
CA THR A 102 -6.39 -2.28 23.81
C THR A 102 -5.53 -1.42 22.91
N TYR A 103 -5.39 -0.12 23.22
CA TYR A 103 -4.56 0.79 22.42
C TYR A 103 -3.08 0.39 22.46
N ILE A 104 -2.57 0.05 23.65
CA ILE A 104 -1.19 -0.41 23.84
C ILE A 104 -0.97 -1.72 23.07
N ASN A 105 -1.89 -2.68 23.17
CA ASN A 105 -1.79 -3.97 22.48
C ASN A 105 -1.77 -3.80 20.95
N LEU A 106 -2.57 -2.88 20.41
CA LEU A 106 -2.55 -2.56 18.98
C LEU A 106 -1.18 -2.02 18.56
N ILE A 107 -0.63 -1.06 19.30
CA ILE A 107 0.69 -0.49 18.99
C ILE A 107 1.78 -1.57 19.06
N ILE A 108 1.76 -2.42 20.09
CA ILE A 108 2.75 -3.51 20.25
C ILE A 108 2.65 -4.51 19.10
N VAL A 109 1.45 -4.96 18.74
CA VAL A 109 1.28 -5.93 17.64
C VAL A 109 1.77 -5.36 16.32
N MET A 110 1.47 -4.09 16.02
CA MET A 110 1.94 -3.47 14.78
C MET A 110 3.45 -3.22 14.82
N PHE A 111 4.02 -2.87 15.97
CA PHE A 111 5.47 -2.74 16.15
C PHE A 111 6.19 -4.07 15.92
N LEU A 112 5.73 -5.16 16.54
CA LEU A 112 6.28 -6.49 16.35
C LEU A 112 6.09 -6.99 14.91
N GLY A 113 4.94 -6.69 14.30
CA GLY A 113 4.70 -6.95 12.87
C GLY A 113 5.65 -6.18 11.96
N GLY A 114 6.01 -4.94 12.33
CA GLY A 114 7.07 -4.18 11.67
C GLY A 114 8.42 -4.86 11.78
N LEU A 115 8.85 -5.22 12.98
CA LEU A 115 10.13 -5.92 13.21
C LEU A 115 10.21 -7.29 12.52
N TRP A 116 9.08 -7.95 12.26
CA TRP A 116 9.05 -9.19 11.48
C TRP A 116 9.54 -9.00 10.03
N HIS A 117 9.42 -7.80 9.47
CA HIS A 117 9.88 -7.49 8.11
C HIS A 117 11.38 -7.25 8.01
N GLY A 118 12.08 -6.94 9.11
CA GLY A 118 13.53 -6.77 9.10
C GLY A 118 14.07 -6.16 10.39
N ALA A 119 15.39 -6.25 10.57
CA ALA A 119 16.09 -5.77 11.76
C ALA A 119 16.28 -4.25 11.80
N ALA A 120 16.07 -3.54 10.69
CA ALA A 120 16.21 -2.08 10.66
C ALA A 120 15.14 -1.40 11.53
N LEU A 121 15.55 -0.37 12.26
CA LEU A 121 14.65 0.39 13.14
C LEU A 121 13.51 1.05 12.36
N SER A 122 13.70 1.37 11.08
CA SER A 122 12.67 1.94 10.21
C SER A 122 11.42 1.06 10.11
N TYR A 123 11.57 -0.27 10.10
CA TYR A 123 10.44 -1.20 10.10
C TYR A 123 9.67 -1.19 11.43
N GLY A 124 10.38 -1.03 12.54
CA GLY A 124 9.74 -0.81 13.85
C GLY A 124 8.96 0.51 13.88
N VAL A 125 9.56 1.61 13.41
CA VAL A 125 8.90 2.93 13.33
C VAL A 125 7.67 2.88 12.40
N TRP A 126 7.75 2.14 11.30
CA TRP A 126 6.61 1.87 10.42
C TRP A 126 5.48 1.14 11.15
N GLY A 127 5.81 0.14 11.97
CA GLY A 127 4.85 -0.54 12.83
C GLY A 127 4.18 0.42 13.83
N LEU A 128 4.95 1.30 14.47
CA LEU A 128 4.41 2.34 15.36
C LEU A 128 3.51 3.32 14.63
N TRP A 129 3.90 3.77 13.43
CA TRP A 129 3.10 4.66 12.58
C TRP A 129 1.69 4.09 12.37
N HIS A 130 1.59 2.84 11.92
CA HIS A 130 0.31 2.19 11.73
C HIS A 130 -0.43 1.87 13.03
N GLY A 131 0.28 1.47 14.09
CA GLY A 131 -0.30 1.22 15.41
C GLY A 131 -0.96 2.46 16.02
N ILE A 132 -0.28 3.61 15.94
CA ILE A 132 -0.81 4.91 16.38
C ILE A 132 -2.01 5.31 15.50
N GLY A 133 -1.91 5.14 14.18
CA GLY A 133 -3.03 5.39 13.26
C GLY A 133 -4.29 4.60 13.62
N LEU A 134 -4.16 3.30 13.91
CA LEU A 134 -5.26 2.45 14.36
C LEU A 134 -5.81 2.88 15.73
N ALA A 135 -4.94 3.29 16.66
CA ALA A 135 -5.34 3.77 17.97
C ALA A 135 -6.16 5.07 17.87
N ILE A 136 -5.70 6.02 17.05
CA ILE A 136 -6.40 7.28 16.79
C ILE A 136 -7.76 7.00 16.14
N GLU A 137 -7.79 6.17 15.10
CA GLU A 137 -9.03 5.80 14.40
C GLU A 137 -10.05 5.15 15.34
N ARG A 138 -9.61 4.25 16.22
CA ARG A 138 -10.48 3.60 17.21
C ARG A 138 -11.06 4.61 18.21
N LYS A 139 -10.29 5.64 18.61
CA LYS A 139 -10.80 6.74 19.46
C LYS A 139 -11.91 7.52 18.76
N PHE A 140 -11.71 7.88 17.49
CA PHE A 140 -12.71 8.61 16.69
C PHE A 140 -13.93 7.76 16.28
N SER A 141 -13.76 6.45 16.11
CA SER A 141 -14.86 5.54 15.79
C SER A 141 -15.80 5.32 16.97
N LYS A 142 -15.34 5.48 18.21
CA LYS A 142 -16.18 5.38 19.41
C LYS A 142 -16.99 6.64 19.68
N THR A 143 -16.50 7.80 19.26
CA THR A 143 -17.16 9.09 19.47
C THR A 143 -18.18 9.43 18.37
N ARG A 144 -18.08 8.80 17.20
CA ARG A 144 -19.05 8.97 16.10
C ARG A 144 -20.15 7.91 16.19
N GLY A 145 -21.30 8.30 16.76
CA GLY A 145 -22.56 7.58 16.56
C GLY A 145 -22.77 7.30 15.07
N VAL A 146 -23.12 6.06 14.75
CA VAL A 146 -23.11 5.49 13.40
C VAL A 146 -24.18 6.14 12.52
N ASN A 147 -23.86 7.27 11.89
CA ASN A 147 -24.59 7.76 10.73
C ASN A 147 -23.78 7.43 9.47
N LYS A 148 -24.22 6.38 8.77
CA LYS A 148 -23.48 5.70 7.68
C LYS A 148 -23.66 6.31 6.29
N ASN A 149 -24.29 7.48 6.18
CA ASN A 149 -24.49 8.15 4.90
C ASN A 149 -23.49 9.30 4.75
N PHE A 150 -22.23 8.97 4.46
CA PHE A 150 -21.26 9.97 4.04
C PHE A 150 -21.48 10.29 2.56
N SER A 151 -21.38 11.57 2.19
CA SER A 151 -21.40 11.97 0.78
C SER A 151 -20.23 11.33 0.02
N LEU A 152 -20.39 11.17 -1.29
CA LEU A 152 -19.35 10.60 -2.16
C LEU A 152 -18.04 11.39 -2.07
N ILE A 153 -18.13 12.71 -1.91
CA ILE A 153 -16.99 13.61 -1.69
C ILE A 153 -16.26 13.26 -0.40
N LEU A 154 -16.98 13.13 0.72
CA LEU A 154 -16.37 12.85 2.00
C LEU A 154 -15.75 11.43 2.04
N THR A 155 -16.37 10.46 1.37
CA THR A 155 -15.80 9.13 1.18
C THR A 155 -14.50 9.19 0.38
N SER A 156 -14.48 9.95 -0.72
CA SER A 156 -13.29 10.12 -1.57
C SER A 156 -12.15 10.81 -0.81
N LEU A 157 -12.46 11.85 -0.03
CA LEU A 157 -11.48 12.51 0.83
C LEU A 157 -10.90 11.56 1.87
N ARG A 158 -11.73 10.72 2.50
CA ARG A 158 -11.24 9.71 3.46
C ARG A 158 -10.33 8.68 2.80
N ILE A 159 -10.68 8.21 1.61
CA ILE A 159 -9.82 7.31 0.83
C ILE A 159 -8.48 7.97 0.52
N ALA A 160 -8.49 9.23 0.04
CA ALA A 160 -7.26 9.97 -0.26
C ALA A 160 -6.39 10.18 0.98
N LEU A 161 -7.00 10.48 2.13
CA LEU A 161 -6.29 10.64 3.40
C LEU A 161 -5.66 9.32 3.87
N VAL A 162 -6.40 8.21 3.83
CA VAL A 162 -5.88 6.88 4.21
C VAL A 162 -4.76 6.45 3.26
N PHE A 163 -4.95 6.65 1.96
CA PHE A 163 -3.93 6.34 0.94
C PHE A 163 -2.65 7.16 1.17
N SER A 164 -2.79 8.46 1.45
CA SER A 164 -1.63 9.33 1.74
C SER A 164 -0.93 8.87 3.02
N PHE A 165 -1.67 8.63 4.10
CA PHE A 165 -1.13 8.13 5.37
C PHE A 165 -0.35 6.81 5.21
N VAL A 166 -0.90 5.88 4.45
CA VAL A 166 -0.24 4.60 4.14
C VAL A 166 1.00 4.82 3.26
N SER A 167 0.92 5.71 2.28
CA SER A 167 2.04 6.03 1.38
C SER A 167 3.24 6.61 2.13
N PHE A 168 3.00 7.51 3.09
CA PHE A 168 4.08 7.98 3.97
C PHE A 168 4.67 6.87 4.84
N GLY A 169 3.85 5.89 5.26
CA GLY A 169 4.35 4.68 5.89
C GLY A 169 5.33 3.93 4.97
N TRP A 170 4.97 3.74 3.70
CA TRP A 170 5.83 3.04 2.75
C TRP A 170 7.20 3.69 2.55
N LEU A 171 7.35 5.00 2.78
CA LEU A 171 8.66 5.66 2.77
C LEU A 171 9.64 5.02 3.76
N LEU A 172 9.18 4.72 4.99
CA LEU A 172 9.98 4.06 6.03
C LEU A 172 10.29 2.60 5.70
N PHE A 173 9.45 1.98 4.86
CA PHE A 173 9.68 0.62 4.37
C PHE A 173 10.73 0.61 3.24
N LYS A 174 10.80 1.66 2.43
CA LYS A 174 11.80 1.80 1.35
C LYS A 174 13.16 2.23 1.87
N LEU A 175 13.18 3.23 2.74
CA LEU A 175 14.39 3.82 3.29
C LEU A 175 14.65 3.18 4.65
N THR A 176 15.62 2.26 4.67
CA THR A 176 16.04 1.56 5.90
C THR A 176 16.70 2.51 6.91
N ASN A 177 17.25 3.62 6.41
CA ASN A 177 17.83 4.69 7.20
C ASN A 177 16.77 5.77 7.51
N ILE A 178 16.47 5.98 8.80
CA ILE A 178 15.47 6.96 9.25
C ILE A 178 15.89 8.38 8.86
N GLN A 179 17.19 8.67 8.90
CA GLN A 179 17.73 9.98 8.53
C GLN A 179 17.43 10.31 7.07
N GLU A 180 17.55 9.33 6.17
CA GLU A 180 17.19 9.50 4.75
C GLU A 180 15.68 9.75 4.58
N ALA A 181 14.84 9.03 5.33
CA ALA A 181 13.40 9.27 5.32
C ALA A 181 13.03 10.68 5.80
N VAL A 182 13.71 11.19 6.83
CA VAL A 182 13.54 12.57 7.30
C VAL A 182 14.02 13.57 6.25
N HIS A 183 15.18 13.33 5.64
CA HIS A 183 15.70 14.19 4.56
C HIS A 183 14.75 14.22 3.36
N TYR A 184 14.12 13.09 3.01
CA TYR A 184 13.10 13.05 1.96
C TYR A 184 11.90 13.94 2.29
N LEU A 185 11.43 13.94 3.54
CA LEU A 185 10.33 14.80 3.99
C LEU A 185 10.74 16.29 3.99
N ILE A 186 11.98 16.60 4.36
CA ILE A 186 12.54 17.95 4.28
C ILE A 186 12.62 18.40 2.82
N ALA A 187 13.11 17.55 1.92
CA ALA A 187 13.20 17.84 0.49
C ALA A 187 11.82 18.12 -0.14
N ILE A 188 10.76 17.42 0.28
CA ILE A 188 9.38 17.75 -0.14
C ILE A 188 9.02 19.19 0.24
N LYS A 189 9.47 19.67 1.41
CA LYS A 189 9.18 21.03 1.88
C LYS A 189 10.07 22.09 1.22
N GLU A 190 11.34 21.79 0.97
CA GLU A 190 12.33 22.77 0.52
C GLU A 190 12.42 22.89 -1.01
N ASN A 191 12.19 21.80 -1.76
CA ASN A 191 12.39 21.76 -3.21
C ASN A 191 11.21 22.30 -4.03
N ILE A 192 10.59 23.38 -3.59
CA ILE A 192 9.40 23.97 -4.24
C ILE A 192 9.78 24.63 -5.57
N ASN A 193 10.97 25.24 -5.63
CA ASN A 193 11.41 26.04 -6.78
C ASN A 193 12.22 25.24 -7.82
N ILE A 194 12.41 23.93 -7.62
CA ILE A 194 13.12 23.07 -8.58
C ILE A 194 12.18 22.74 -9.75
N GLY A 195 12.69 22.81 -10.98
CA GLY A 195 11.92 22.45 -12.18
C GLY A 195 11.40 21.01 -12.15
N HIS A 196 10.19 20.81 -12.67
CA HIS A 196 9.58 19.49 -12.74
C HIS A 196 10.17 18.66 -13.87
N SER A 197 10.52 17.41 -13.58
CA SER A 197 10.89 16.46 -14.64
C SER A 197 9.64 15.77 -15.17
N TYR A 198 9.05 16.30 -16.23
CA TYR A 198 7.84 15.74 -16.84
C TYR A 198 8.02 14.29 -17.31
N VAL A 199 9.21 13.93 -17.80
CA VAL A 199 9.53 12.56 -18.21
C VAL A 199 9.37 11.60 -17.03
N VAL A 200 9.88 11.95 -15.84
CA VAL A 200 9.74 11.12 -14.63
C VAL A 200 8.27 10.97 -14.25
N ILE A 201 7.53 12.08 -14.23
CA ILE A 201 6.13 12.11 -13.85
C ILE A 201 5.27 11.24 -14.79
N ILE A 202 5.46 11.40 -16.11
CA ILE A 202 4.69 10.66 -17.13
C ILE A 202 4.97 9.16 -16.99
N ASN A 203 6.23 8.75 -16.82
CA ASN A 203 6.55 7.35 -16.65
C ASN A 203 5.89 6.76 -15.40
N ILE A 204 5.97 7.44 -14.25
CA ILE A 204 5.31 6.99 -13.03
C ILE A 204 3.80 6.86 -13.24
N ALA A 205 3.17 7.82 -13.92
CA ALA A 205 1.75 7.79 -14.22
C ALA A 205 1.39 6.58 -15.11
N VAL A 206 2.17 6.32 -16.17
CA VAL A 206 1.95 5.19 -17.09
C VAL A 206 2.07 3.84 -16.34
N TYR A 207 3.10 3.66 -15.53
CA TYR A 207 3.29 2.42 -14.77
C TYR A 207 2.30 2.24 -13.62
N SER A 208 1.77 3.33 -13.05
CA SER A 208 0.75 3.29 -11.99
C SER A 208 -0.66 3.08 -12.55
N LEU A 209 -0.90 3.37 -13.83
CA LEU A 209 -2.21 3.33 -14.46
C LEU A 209 -2.92 1.98 -14.34
N PRO A 210 -2.26 0.81 -14.57
CA PRO A 210 -2.93 -0.49 -14.41
C PRO A 210 -3.46 -0.73 -12.99
N VAL A 211 -2.72 -0.30 -11.97
CA VAL A 211 -3.14 -0.42 -10.56
C VAL A 211 -4.34 0.47 -10.27
N VAL A 212 -4.33 1.71 -10.77
CA VAL A 212 -5.45 2.64 -10.63
C VAL A 212 -6.70 2.09 -11.34
N LEU A 213 -6.56 1.64 -12.58
CA LEU A 213 -7.65 1.03 -13.35
C LEU A 213 -8.22 -0.21 -12.65
N TYR A 214 -7.36 -1.08 -12.09
CA TYR A 214 -7.79 -2.24 -11.32
C TYR A 214 -8.74 -1.86 -10.18
N HIS A 215 -8.42 -0.80 -9.43
CA HIS A 215 -9.26 -0.30 -8.34
C HIS A 215 -10.53 0.40 -8.83
N ILE A 216 -10.46 1.20 -9.91
CA ILE A 216 -11.62 1.89 -10.49
C ILE A 216 -12.62 0.88 -11.07
N LEU A 217 -12.15 -0.12 -11.81
CA LEU A 217 -13.00 -1.17 -12.38
C LEU A 217 -13.74 -1.95 -11.29
N TYR A 218 -13.10 -2.19 -10.15
CA TYR A 218 -13.79 -2.81 -9.01
C TYR A 218 -14.90 -1.92 -8.43
N LEU A 219 -14.65 -0.62 -8.25
CA LEU A 219 -15.68 0.33 -7.80
C LEU A 219 -16.85 0.40 -8.80
N GLY A 220 -16.55 0.44 -10.09
CA GLY A 220 -17.56 0.46 -11.14
C GLY A 220 -18.38 -0.83 -11.22
N LYS A 221 -17.74 -1.99 -11.04
CA LYS A 221 -18.44 -3.28 -10.93
C LYS A 221 -19.36 -3.31 -9.72
N LYS A 222 -18.90 -2.83 -8.56
CA LYS A 222 -19.69 -2.77 -7.32
C LYS A 222 -20.94 -1.88 -7.47
N ASN A 223 -20.82 -0.80 -8.24
CA ASN A 223 -21.92 0.13 -8.51
C ASN A 223 -22.77 -0.29 -9.74
N ASN A 224 -22.57 -1.50 -10.28
CA ASN A 224 -23.27 -2.02 -11.47
C ASN A 224 -23.24 -1.07 -12.68
N ILE A 225 -22.10 -0.42 -12.93
CA ILE A 225 -21.95 0.46 -14.09
C ILE A 225 -21.82 -0.39 -15.37
N ASN A 226 -22.74 -0.21 -16.32
CA ASN A 226 -22.85 -1.02 -17.55
C ASN A 226 -21.55 -1.05 -18.38
N ILE A 227 -20.85 0.08 -18.49
CA ILE A 227 -19.61 0.15 -19.28
C ILE A 227 -18.50 -0.72 -18.68
N VAL A 228 -18.41 -0.74 -17.34
CA VAL A 228 -17.41 -1.54 -16.62
C VAL A 228 -17.71 -3.02 -16.76
N ASN A 229 -18.99 -3.41 -16.70
CA ASN A 229 -19.40 -4.79 -16.94
C ASN A 229 -19.08 -5.24 -18.38
N THR A 230 -19.16 -4.33 -19.36
CA THR A 230 -18.81 -4.62 -20.76
C THR A 230 -17.31 -4.79 -20.95
N ILE A 231 -16.51 -3.95 -20.31
CA ILE A 231 -15.04 -4.06 -20.31
C ILE A 231 -14.61 -5.39 -19.66
N LEU A 232 -15.20 -5.75 -18.52
CA LEU A 232 -14.87 -6.98 -17.81
C LEU A 232 -15.29 -8.26 -18.54
N LYS A 233 -16.21 -8.18 -19.53
CA LYS A 233 -16.50 -9.31 -20.44
C LYS A 233 -15.37 -9.58 -21.43
N HIS A 234 -14.48 -8.63 -21.64
CA HIS A 234 -13.31 -8.72 -22.52
C HIS A 234 -12.01 -8.82 -21.71
N ASP A 235 -12.06 -9.48 -20.55
CA ASP A 235 -10.91 -9.66 -19.65
C ASP A 235 -9.73 -10.39 -20.31
N TYR A 236 -10.00 -11.29 -21.25
CA TYR A 236 -8.98 -11.96 -22.07
C TYR A 236 -8.05 -10.99 -22.83
N ALA A 237 -8.57 -9.85 -23.32
CA ALA A 237 -7.77 -8.85 -24.01
C ALA A 237 -6.83 -8.12 -23.04
N ILE A 238 -7.28 -7.92 -21.79
CA ILE A 238 -6.47 -7.33 -20.72
C ILE A 238 -5.33 -8.30 -20.37
N TYR A 239 -5.64 -9.59 -20.18
CA TYR A 239 -4.63 -10.60 -19.89
C TYR A 239 -3.61 -10.77 -21.03
N ALA A 240 -4.08 -10.78 -22.29
CA ALA A 240 -3.19 -10.82 -23.45
C ALA A 240 -2.24 -9.63 -23.49
N THR A 241 -2.75 -8.42 -23.24
CA THR A 241 -1.91 -7.21 -23.17
C THR A 241 -0.90 -7.28 -22.04
N MET A 242 -1.28 -7.78 -20.87
CA MET A 242 -0.36 -7.96 -19.74
C MET A 242 0.76 -8.96 -20.06
N ILE A 243 0.44 -10.08 -20.71
CA ILE A 243 1.42 -11.08 -21.15
C ILE A 243 2.39 -10.45 -22.17
N ILE A 244 1.86 -9.71 -23.16
CA ILE A 244 2.69 -9.01 -24.15
C ILE A 244 3.62 -8.00 -23.47
N MET A 245 3.12 -7.20 -22.52
CA MET A 245 3.95 -6.27 -21.76
C MET A 245 5.02 -6.98 -20.94
N LEU A 246 4.71 -8.13 -20.33
CA LEU A 246 5.66 -8.93 -19.58
C LEU A 246 6.77 -9.50 -20.46
N LEU A 247 6.43 -9.94 -21.68
CA LEU A 247 7.40 -10.48 -22.65
C LEU A 247 8.30 -9.38 -23.24
N ILE A 248 7.76 -8.18 -23.47
CA ILE A 248 8.51 -7.05 -24.07
C ILE A 248 9.34 -6.31 -23.02
N ASN A 249 8.89 -6.27 -21.76
CA ASN A 249 9.50 -5.49 -20.68
C ASN A 249 9.96 -6.39 -19.53
N GLY A 250 10.66 -7.48 -19.87
CA GLY A 250 11.37 -8.30 -18.89
C GLY A 250 12.44 -7.46 -18.19
N GLY A 251 12.18 -7.08 -16.94
CA GLY A 251 13.12 -6.32 -16.11
C GLY A 251 14.46 -7.06 -15.91
N ILE A 252 15.48 -6.34 -15.46
CA ILE A 252 16.77 -6.94 -15.12
C ILE A 252 16.61 -7.69 -13.77
N PRO A 253 17.18 -8.89 -13.60
CA PRO A 253 17.13 -9.61 -12.32
C PRO A 253 17.69 -8.75 -11.17
N GLY A 254 16.91 -8.56 -10.10
CA GLY A 254 17.35 -7.84 -8.87
C GLY A 254 16.47 -6.67 -8.41
N ASP A 255 15.50 -6.20 -9.20
CA ASP A 255 14.63 -5.06 -8.85
C ASP A 255 13.39 -5.46 -8.01
N PHE A 256 13.26 -6.73 -7.61
CA PHE A 256 12.12 -7.20 -6.81
C PHE A 256 12.31 -6.84 -5.34
N VAL A 257 11.37 -6.08 -4.79
CA VAL A 257 11.43 -5.54 -3.41
C VAL A 257 11.64 -6.62 -2.35
N TYR A 258 11.20 -7.87 -2.58
CA TYR A 258 11.32 -8.96 -1.62
C TYR A 258 12.66 -9.73 -1.64
N PHE A 259 13.50 -9.54 -2.66
CA PHE A 259 14.80 -10.20 -2.77
C PHE A 259 15.98 -9.28 -2.39
N GLN A 260 15.68 -8.10 -1.82
CA GLN A 260 16.68 -7.09 -1.43
C GLN A 260 16.94 -7.03 0.09
N PHE A 261 16.45 -8.00 0.85
CA PHE A 261 16.71 -8.12 2.29
C PHE A 261 17.96 -8.97 2.56
#